data_AF-A0A9W9FPC2-F1
#
_entry.id   AF-A0A9W9FPC2-F1
#
_cell.length_a   1.000
_cell.length_b   1.000
_cell.length_c   1.000
_cell.angle_alpha   90.00
_cell.angle_beta   90.00
_cell.angle_gamma   90.00
#
_symmetry.space_group_name_H-M   'P 1'
#
loop_
_entity.id
_entity.type
_entity.pdbx_description
1 polymer ?
#
loop_
_entity_poly.entity_id
_entity_poly.type
_entity_poly.pdbx_seq_one_letter_code
_entity_poly.pdbx_strand_id
1 'polypeptide(L)'
;MSSPMEFSCLGYALRNWTDFAFTFLPEDNTGRWRAPLAVPFFPSLVNLFSVFLLPESPHWLVWVSRIEEAFANLAAYKGTTAGDEMIKTEIAGIELSLEATAKSKSVAKEKFSKDDEEHLLYRFSLCIVLQFFQQMCGGNPISVMLAACALTRKFLCSFIAFFAIDRLGRRAVFMISGTSMCICMLALAVTNSFGSDNKHATIASAIFIFVFNCFYPIGFLGGNFLYCTEVAPVKLRVAVDMSSVSTANHWLWNFVVVMITPVALDTIGYQY
;
A
#
# COMPACT_ATOMS: atom_id res chain seq x y z
N MET A 1 12.13 -8.57 -3.79
CA MET A 1 10.69 -8.18 -3.86
C MET A 1 10.43 -6.84 -3.15
N SER A 2 11.44 -5.98 -2.99
CA SER A 2 11.51 -4.89 -2.00
C SER A 2 11.33 -3.46 -2.56
N SER A 3 11.35 -3.26 -3.88
CA SER A 3 11.32 -1.91 -4.47
C SER A 3 10.01 -1.10 -4.34
N PRO A 4 8.80 -1.66 -4.25
CA PRO A 4 7.60 -0.84 -4.46
C PRO A 4 7.26 0.06 -3.27
N MET A 5 7.51 -0.37 -2.03
CA MET A 5 7.13 0.38 -0.82
C MET A 5 8.00 1.62 -0.61
N GLU A 6 9.30 1.47 -0.85
CA GLU A 6 10.30 2.53 -0.74
C GLU A 6 10.05 3.62 -1.78
N PHE A 7 9.70 3.23 -3.02
CA PHE A 7 9.37 4.16 -4.09
C PHE A 7 8.13 5.01 -3.76
N SER A 8 7.08 4.39 -3.18
CA SER A 8 5.89 5.14 -2.74
C SER A 8 6.23 6.14 -1.62
N CYS A 9 7.00 5.74 -0.60
CA CYS A 9 7.43 6.67 0.45
C CYS A 9 8.27 7.83 -0.08
N LEU A 10 9.22 7.53 -0.97
CA LEU A 10 10.06 8.53 -1.61
C LEU A 10 9.20 9.54 -2.38
N GLY A 11 8.22 9.07 -3.14
CA GLY A 11 7.28 9.92 -3.87
C GLY A 11 6.50 10.86 -2.93
N TYR A 12 5.96 10.34 -1.82
CA TYR A 12 5.27 11.16 -0.83
C TYR A 12 6.19 12.18 -0.15
N ALA A 13 7.42 11.80 0.18
CA ALA A 13 8.39 12.71 0.77
C ALA A 13 8.77 13.84 -0.21
N LEU A 14 9.11 13.50 -1.46
CA LEU A 14 9.44 14.46 -2.51
C LEU A 14 8.29 15.43 -2.79
N ARG A 15 7.04 14.94 -2.83
CA ARG A 15 5.85 15.78 -3.01
C ARG A 15 5.72 16.83 -1.90
N ASN A 16 5.89 16.44 -0.63
CA ASN A 16 5.76 17.39 0.48
C ASN A 16 6.94 18.38 0.57
N TRP A 17 8.16 17.95 0.22
CA TRP A 17 9.29 18.88 0.10
C TRP A 17 9.09 19.87 -1.05
N THR A 18 8.49 19.42 -2.15
CA THR A 18 8.10 20.29 -3.26
C THR A 18 7.05 21.30 -2.79
N ASP A 19 5.95 20.85 -2.18
CA ASP A 19 4.92 21.73 -1.63
C ASP A 19 5.50 22.76 -0.65
N PHE A 20 6.41 22.32 0.25
CA PHE A 20 7.12 23.20 1.17
C PHE A 20 8.00 24.23 0.44
N ALA A 21 8.81 23.82 -0.53
CA ALA A 21 9.67 24.72 -1.28
C ALA A 21 8.88 25.84 -2.00
N PHE A 22 7.69 25.51 -2.52
CA PHE A 22 6.83 26.50 -3.18
C PHE A 22 6.02 27.36 -2.22
N THR A 23 5.95 27.04 -0.91
CA THR A 23 5.32 27.92 0.09
C THR A 23 6.07 29.23 0.32
N PHE A 24 7.37 29.30 -0.03
CA PHE A 24 8.17 30.53 0.03
C PHE A 24 7.83 31.56 -1.06
N LEU A 25 7.00 31.19 -2.05
CA LEU A 25 6.52 32.13 -3.05
C LEU A 25 5.38 33.01 -2.48
N PRO A 26 5.30 34.29 -2.94
CA PRO A 26 4.20 35.17 -2.64
C PRO A 26 2.83 34.53 -2.93
N GLU A 27 1.81 34.86 -2.13
CA GLU A 27 0.46 34.26 -2.25
C GLU A 27 -0.24 34.60 -3.57
N ASP A 28 0.06 35.75 -4.15
CA ASP A 28 -0.42 36.22 -5.44
C ASP A 28 0.27 35.52 -6.63
N ASN A 29 1.40 34.85 -6.40
CA ASN A 29 2.11 34.14 -7.45
C ASN A 29 1.42 32.82 -7.81
N THR A 30 0.84 32.76 -9.01
CA THR A 30 0.16 31.57 -9.53
C THR A 30 1.06 30.33 -9.62
N GLY A 31 2.39 30.52 -9.65
CA GLY A 31 3.38 29.44 -9.63
C GLY A 31 3.36 28.61 -8.34
N ARG A 32 2.86 29.16 -7.22
CA ARG A 32 2.86 28.50 -5.90
C ARG A 32 2.09 27.18 -5.87
N TRP A 33 0.98 27.08 -6.60
CA TRP A 33 0.18 25.84 -6.67
C TRP A 33 0.37 25.09 -7.98
N ARG A 34 0.68 25.79 -9.08
CA ARG A 34 0.85 25.15 -10.40
C ARG A 34 2.13 24.34 -10.51
N ALA A 35 3.24 24.84 -9.96
CA ALA A 35 4.52 24.16 -10.09
C ALA A 35 4.58 22.82 -9.32
N PRO A 36 4.10 22.72 -8.06
CA PRO A 36 4.01 21.42 -7.38
C PRO A 36 3.13 20.39 -8.11
N LEU A 37 2.08 20.84 -8.81
CA LEU A 37 1.25 19.95 -9.63
C LEU A 37 1.93 19.50 -10.93
N ALA A 38 2.85 20.31 -11.47
CA ALA A 38 3.57 20.00 -12.70
C ALA A 38 4.75 19.04 -12.47
N VAL A 39 5.40 19.09 -11.29
CA VAL A 39 6.57 18.24 -10.97
C VAL A 39 6.29 16.72 -11.14
N PRO A 40 5.15 16.16 -10.68
CA PRO A 40 4.82 14.75 -10.90
C PRO A 40 4.60 14.35 -12.36
N PHE A 41 4.44 15.31 -13.28
CA PHE A 41 4.22 15.03 -14.70
C PHE A 41 5.42 14.34 -15.33
N PHE A 42 6.64 14.76 -14.97
CA PHE A 42 7.87 14.17 -15.49
C PHE A 42 8.03 12.67 -15.16
N PRO A 43 8.00 12.21 -13.90
CA PRO A 43 8.09 10.79 -13.59
C PRO A 43 6.90 9.98 -14.15
N SER A 44 5.72 10.61 -14.30
CA SER A 44 4.55 9.97 -14.93
C SER A 44 4.79 9.69 -16.42
N LEU A 45 5.42 10.62 -17.14
CA LEU A 45 5.81 10.39 -18.53
C LEU A 45 6.85 9.28 -18.66
N VAL A 46 7.87 9.26 -17.78
CA VAL A 46 8.86 8.17 -17.77
C VAL A 46 8.19 6.82 -17.57
N ASN A 47 7.21 6.73 -16.66
CA ASN A 47 6.43 5.51 -16.46
C ASN A 47 5.62 5.15 -17.71
N LEU A 48 4.93 6.11 -18.32
CA LEU A 48 4.17 5.90 -19.56
C LEU A 48 5.05 5.34 -20.70
N PHE A 49 6.26 5.88 -20.87
CA PHE A 49 7.18 5.39 -21.90
C PHE A 49 7.78 4.02 -21.56
N SER A 50 7.93 3.69 -20.27
CA SER A 50 8.47 2.40 -19.84
C SER A 50 7.60 1.21 -20.27
N VAL A 51 6.30 1.41 -20.46
CA VAL A 51 5.37 0.38 -20.95
C VAL A 51 5.78 -0.14 -22.33
N PHE A 52 6.36 0.71 -23.18
CA PHE A 52 6.81 0.29 -24.52
C PHE A 52 8.16 -0.45 -24.52
N LEU A 53 8.89 -0.41 -23.41
CA LEU A 53 10.21 -1.07 -23.27
C LEU A 53 10.13 -2.40 -22.53
N LEU A 54 9.08 -2.60 -21.73
CA LEU A 54 8.94 -3.79 -20.89
C LEU A 54 8.28 -4.93 -21.67
N PRO A 55 8.83 -6.17 -21.57
CA PRO A 55 8.19 -7.33 -22.18
C PRO A 55 6.87 -7.66 -21.48
N GLU A 56 5.94 -8.23 -22.24
CA GLU A 56 4.64 -8.65 -21.73
C GLU A 56 4.77 -9.79 -20.70
N SER A 57 3.85 -9.80 -19.73
CA SER A 57 3.81 -10.81 -18.67
C SER A 57 3.57 -12.22 -19.25
N PRO A 58 4.39 -13.23 -18.89
CA PRO A 58 4.20 -14.61 -19.33
C PRO A 58 2.80 -15.16 -19.01
N HIS A 59 2.21 -14.78 -17.87
CA HIS A 59 0.85 -15.18 -17.51
C HIS A 59 -0.20 -14.65 -18.50
N TRP A 60 -0.05 -13.40 -18.96
CA TRP A 60 -0.96 -12.81 -19.93
C TRP A 60 -0.77 -13.45 -21.31
N LEU A 61 0.47 -13.69 -21.72
CA LEU A 61 0.78 -14.37 -22.99
C LEU A 61 0.17 -15.78 -23.07
N VAL A 62 0.26 -16.56 -21.98
CA VAL A 62 -0.40 -17.87 -21.90
C VAL A 62 -1.92 -17.72 -21.98
N TRP A 63 -2.51 -16.72 -21.31
CA TRP A 63 -3.95 -16.47 -21.39
C TRP A 63 -4.44 -16.11 -22.81
N VAL A 64 -3.64 -15.37 -23.59
CA VAL A 64 -3.93 -15.06 -25.01
C VAL A 64 -3.49 -16.20 -25.96
N SER A 65 -3.10 -17.36 -25.43
CA SER A 65 -2.63 -18.53 -26.21
C SER A 65 -1.35 -18.27 -27.04
N ARG A 66 -0.51 -17.29 -26.64
CA ARG A 66 0.81 -16.99 -27.24
C ARG A 66 1.93 -17.69 -26.46
N ILE A 67 1.94 -19.03 -26.51
CA ILE A 67 2.79 -19.87 -25.65
C ILE A 67 4.29 -19.71 -25.96
N GLU A 68 4.67 -19.66 -27.24
CA GLU A 68 6.08 -19.54 -27.65
C GLU A 68 6.74 -18.26 -27.12
N GLU A 69 6.01 -17.16 -27.12
CA GLU A 69 6.47 -15.88 -26.58
C GLU A 69 6.54 -15.90 -25.05
N ALA A 70 5.62 -16.61 -24.39
CA ALA A 70 5.68 -16.81 -22.95
C ALA A 70 6.96 -17.56 -22.54
N PHE A 71 7.34 -18.59 -23.30
CA PHE A 71 8.61 -19.30 -23.14
C PHE A 71 9.81 -18.37 -23.33
N ALA A 72 9.83 -17.58 -24.40
CA ALA A 72 10.92 -16.65 -24.69
C ALA A 72 11.08 -15.57 -23.59
N ASN A 73 9.99 -14.96 -23.15
CA ASN A 73 10.02 -13.93 -22.10
C ASN A 73 10.40 -14.49 -20.74
N LEU A 74 9.90 -15.68 -20.38
CA LEU A 74 10.24 -16.33 -19.11
C LEU A 74 11.71 -16.79 -19.08
N ALA A 75 12.22 -17.28 -20.21
CA ALA A 75 13.63 -17.61 -20.39
C ALA A 75 14.54 -16.38 -20.24
N ALA A 76 14.17 -15.28 -20.91
CA ALA A 76 14.89 -14.01 -20.81
C ALA A 76 14.89 -13.47 -19.37
N TYR A 77 13.77 -13.59 -18.66
CA TYR A 77 13.65 -13.15 -17.26
C TYR A 77 14.51 -13.97 -16.30
N LYS A 78 14.55 -15.29 -16.46
CA LYS A 78 15.36 -16.20 -15.60
C LYS A 78 16.82 -16.31 -16.03
N GLY A 79 17.19 -15.74 -17.17
CA GLY A 79 18.54 -15.83 -17.73
C GLY A 79 18.90 -17.25 -18.20
N THR A 80 17.92 -18.06 -18.60
CA THR A 80 18.10 -19.44 -19.06
C THR A 80 17.65 -19.60 -20.51
N THR A 81 17.85 -20.79 -21.10
CA THR A 81 17.40 -21.09 -22.46
C THR A 81 15.96 -21.57 -22.47
N ALA A 82 15.17 -21.17 -23.47
CA ALA A 82 13.74 -21.52 -23.61
C ALA A 82 13.42 -23.04 -23.61
N GLY A 83 14.41 -23.90 -23.84
CA GLY A 83 14.25 -25.36 -23.82
C GLY A 83 14.42 -26.04 -22.46
N ASP A 84 14.79 -25.29 -21.41
CA ASP A 84 15.04 -25.82 -20.07
C ASP A 84 13.76 -26.41 -19.44
N GLU A 85 13.90 -27.58 -18.82
CA GLU A 85 12.82 -28.31 -18.10
C GLU A 85 12.14 -27.43 -17.05
N MET A 86 12.91 -26.53 -16.43
CA MET A 86 12.39 -25.59 -15.43
C MET A 86 11.30 -24.67 -16.03
N ILE A 87 11.54 -24.12 -17.22
CA ILE A 87 10.63 -23.18 -17.86
C ILE A 87 9.36 -23.91 -18.32
N LYS A 88 9.51 -25.12 -18.86
CA LYS A 88 8.38 -25.97 -19.28
C LYS A 88 7.48 -26.31 -18.11
N THR A 89 8.07 -26.67 -16.97
CA THR A 89 7.32 -26.99 -15.76
C THR A 89 6.54 -25.77 -15.25
N GLU A 90 7.12 -24.58 -15.31
CA GLU A 90 6.48 -23.34 -14.86
C GLU A 90 5.35 -22.90 -15.79
N ILE A 91 5.56 -22.92 -17.11
CA ILE A 91 4.50 -22.64 -18.09
C ILE A 91 3.34 -23.64 -17.95
N ALA A 92 3.63 -24.94 -17.78
CA ALA A 92 2.61 -25.95 -17.52
C ALA A 92 1.83 -25.68 -16.21
N GLY A 93 2.52 -25.19 -15.17
CA GLY A 93 1.89 -24.74 -13.93
C GLY A 93 0.96 -23.54 -14.14
N ILE A 94 1.35 -22.60 -14.99
CA ILE A 94 0.54 -21.43 -15.37
C ILE A 94 -0.70 -21.87 -16.15
N GLU A 95 -0.56 -22.75 -17.13
CA GLU A 95 -1.69 -23.30 -17.89
C GLU A 95 -2.70 -24.01 -16.99
N LEU A 96 -2.22 -24.88 -16.09
CA LEU A 96 -3.07 -25.58 -15.13
C LEU A 96 -3.83 -24.61 -14.21
N SER A 97 -3.17 -23.52 -13.78
CA SER A 97 -3.81 -22.48 -12.98
C SER A 97 -4.91 -21.72 -13.73
N LEU A 98 -4.71 -21.48 -15.02
CA LEU A 98 -5.66 -20.79 -15.89
C LEU A 98 -6.86 -21.68 -16.21
N GLU A 99 -6.65 -22.97 -16.45
CA GLU A 99 -7.73 -23.94 -16.63
C GLU A 99 -8.61 -24.08 -15.38
N ALA A 100 -8.00 -24.12 -14.20
CA ALA A 100 -8.72 -24.13 -12.93
C ALA A 100 -9.58 -22.87 -12.76
N THR A 101 -9.08 -21.71 -13.22
CA THR A 101 -9.81 -20.44 -13.20
C THR A 101 -10.94 -20.41 -14.24
N ALA A 102 -10.70 -20.91 -15.45
CA ALA A 102 -11.68 -20.92 -16.54
C ALA A 102 -12.90 -21.83 -16.27
N LYS A 103 -12.68 -22.94 -15.54
CA LYS A 103 -13.76 -23.80 -15.03
C LYS A 103 -14.56 -23.11 -13.91
N SER A 104 -13.96 -22.14 -13.23
CA SER A 104 -14.53 -21.36 -12.13
C SER A 104 -15.19 -20.07 -12.63
N LYS A 105 -16.03 -20.13 -13.67
CA LYS A 105 -16.77 -18.94 -14.17
C LYS A 105 -17.98 -18.57 -13.30
N SER A 106 -18.37 -19.39 -12.32
CA SER A 106 -19.42 -19.07 -11.33
C SER A 106 -18.90 -18.82 -9.90
N VAL A 107 -17.65 -18.35 -9.74
CA VAL A 107 -17.04 -18.09 -8.41
C VAL A 107 -17.85 -17.10 -7.60
N ALA A 108 -18.53 -16.13 -8.23
CA ALA A 108 -19.40 -15.18 -7.53
C ALA A 108 -20.57 -15.86 -6.79
N LYS A 109 -21.03 -17.03 -7.26
CA LYS A 109 -22.23 -17.72 -6.77
C LYS A 109 -21.91 -18.93 -5.88
N GLU A 110 -20.79 -19.61 -6.09
CA GLU A 110 -20.27 -20.65 -5.17
C GLU A 110 -19.62 -20.06 -3.90
N LYS A 111 -19.31 -18.75 -3.92
CA LYS A 111 -18.56 -17.96 -2.93
C LYS A 111 -19.06 -17.98 -1.48
N PHE A 112 -20.28 -18.45 -1.23
CA PHE A 112 -20.88 -18.49 0.10
C PHE A 112 -21.51 -19.86 0.42
N SER A 113 -21.17 -20.89 -0.35
CA SER A 113 -21.55 -22.25 0.00
C SER A 113 -20.74 -22.71 1.21
N LYS A 114 -21.40 -23.43 2.11
CA LYS A 114 -20.95 -23.82 3.46
C LYS A 114 -19.78 -24.81 3.46
N ASP A 115 -19.27 -25.19 2.29
CA ASP A 115 -18.36 -26.32 2.03
C ASP A 115 -16.98 -25.82 1.55
N ASP A 116 -16.51 -24.73 2.15
CA ASP A 116 -15.30 -24.02 1.74
C ASP A 116 -14.07 -24.60 2.47
N GLU A 117 -13.51 -25.70 1.94
CA GLU A 117 -12.27 -26.35 2.43
C GLU A 117 -11.07 -25.38 2.52
N GLU A 118 -11.05 -24.30 1.73
CA GLU A 118 -9.93 -23.36 1.65
C GLU A 118 -10.05 -22.16 2.61
N HIS A 119 -11.13 -22.07 3.42
CA HIS A 119 -11.44 -20.93 4.30
C HIS A 119 -11.35 -19.58 3.56
N LEU A 120 -11.91 -19.53 2.37
CA LEU A 120 -11.78 -18.43 1.43
C LEU A 120 -12.43 -17.15 1.91
N LEU A 121 -13.61 -17.28 2.52
CA LEU A 121 -14.31 -16.14 3.14
C LEU A 121 -13.52 -15.54 4.31
N TYR A 122 -12.87 -16.37 5.11
CA TYR A 122 -12.00 -15.91 6.19
C TYR A 122 -10.78 -15.15 5.64
N ARG A 123 -10.11 -15.70 4.63
CA ARG A 123 -8.98 -15.06 3.94
C ARG A 123 -9.37 -13.73 3.30
N PHE A 124 -10.50 -13.70 2.59
CA PHE A 124 -11.01 -12.50 1.93
C PHE A 124 -11.43 -11.41 2.94
N SER A 125 -12.13 -11.81 4.01
CA SER A 125 -12.49 -10.87 5.08
C SER A 125 -11.27 -10.31 5.81
N LEU A 126 -10.21 -11.11 6.03
CA LEU A 126 -8.94 -10.61 6.57
C LEU A 126 -8.35 -9.49 5.71
N CYS A 127 -8.35 -9.63 4.38
CA CYS A 127 -7.87 -8.58 3.48
C CYS A 127 -8.69 -7.29 3.61
N ILE A 128 -10.02 -7.40 3.63
CA ILE A 128 -10.92 -6.24 3.77
C ILE A 128 -10.72 -5.54 5.13
N VAL A 129 -10.70 -6.32 6.20
CA VAL A 129 -10.55 -5.82 7.58
C VAL A 129 -9.18 -5.18 7.77
N LEU A 130 -8.12 -5.73 7.17
CA LEU A 130 -6.78 -5.15 7.24
C LEU A 130 -6.72 -3.77 6.59
N GLN A 131 -7.33 -3.61 5.41
CA GLN A 131 -7.38 -2.31 4.71
C GLN A 131 -8.27 -1.29 5.42
N PHE A 132 -9.36 -1.77 6.05
CA PHE A 132 -10.21 -0.93 6.89
C PHE A 132 -9.41 -0.36 8.08
N PHE A 133 -8.74 -1.22 8.85
CA PHE A 133 -7.95 -0.77 10.00
C PHE A 133 -6.81 0.17 9.61
N GLN A 134 -6.15 -0.09 8.48
CA GLN A 134 -5.10 0.79 7.97
C GLN A 134 -5.58 2.25 7.80
N GLN A 135 -6.77 2.46 7.25
CA GLN A 135 -7.32 3.81 7.05
C GLN A 135 -7.84 4.43 8.35
N MET A 136 -8.49 3.63 9.20
CA MET A 136 -8.98 4.08 10.50
C MET A 136 -7.87 4.46 11.48
N CYS A 137 -6.63 4.02 11.25
CA CYS A 137 -5.48 4.45 12.03
C CYS A 137 -5.06 5.92 11.80
N GLY A 138 -5.74 6.70 10.95
CA GLY A 138 -5.55 8.15 10.86
C GLY A 138 -4.33 8.55 10.02
N GLY A 139 -4.54 8.74 8.72
CA GLY A 139 -3.48 8.96 7.74
C GLY A 139 -3.13 10.40 7.37
N ASN A 140 -3.97 11.42 7.63
CA ASN A 140 -3.75 12.81 7.13
C ASN A 140 -4.60 13.86 7.88
N PRO A 141 -4.23 15.17 7.86
CA PRO A 141 -2.91 15.79 7.71
C PRO A 141 -2.53 16.68 8.93
N ILE A 142 -1.22 16.96 9.04
CA ILE A 142 -0.62 17.95 9.96
C ILE A 142 -0.02 19.09 9.10
N SER A 143 0.29 20.24 9.72
CA SER A 143 1.06 21.35 9.12
C SER A 143 2.14 20.87 8.13
N VAL A 144 2.20 21.51 6.95
CA VAL A 144 3.02 21.11 5.78
C VAL A 144 4.48 20.80 6.14
N MET A 145 5.09 21.58 7.02
CA MET A 145 6.48 21.37 7.44
C MET A 145 6.64 20.15 8.36
N LEU A 146 5.72 19.94 9.30
CA LEU A 146 5.73 18.75 10.16
C LEU A 146 5.45 17.49 9.33
N ALA A 147 4.57 17.60 8.33
CA ALA A 147 4.27 16.54 7.38
C ALA A 147 5.51 16.15 6.55
N ALA A 148 6.27 17.12 6.02
CA ALA A 148 7.51 16.86 5.27
C ALA A 148 8.56 16.11 6.13
N CYS A 149 8.77 16.57 7.37
CA CYS A 149 9.69 15.91 8.31
C CYS A 149 9.20 14.51 8.71
N ALA A 150 7.92 14.35 8.99
CA ALA A 150 7.32 13.07 9.37
C ALA A 150 7.38 12.05 8.23
N LEU A 151 7.16 12.49 6.98
CA LEU A 151 7.22 11.63 5.80
C LEU A 151 8.65 11.27 5.39
N THR A 152 9.61 12.17 5.58
CA THR A 152 11.04 11.85 5.44
C THR A 152 11.44 10.76 6.42
N ARG A 153 10.95 10.85 7.67
CA ARG A 153 11.17 9.81 8.67
C ARG A 153 10.48 8.49 8.31
N LYS A 154 9.24 8.54 7.79
CA LYS A 154 8.54 7.35 7.25
C LYS A 154 9.35 6.64 6.17
N PHE A 155 9.94 7.40 5.24
CA PHE A 155 10.81 6.86 4.21
C PHE A 155 12.05 6.18 4.79
N LEU A 156 12.71 6.77 5.80
CA LEU A 156 13.85 6.11 6.45
C LEU A 156 13.43 4.84 7.19
N CYS A 157 12.28 4.86 7.86
CA CYS A 157 11.75 3.69 8.57
C CYS A 157 11.25 2.59 7.65
N SER A 158 10.93 2.85 6.38
CA SER A 158 10.53 1.78 5.45
C SER A 158 11.67 0.80 5.15
N PHE A 159 12.93 1.23 5.24
CA PHE A 159 14.08 0.31 5.14
C PHE A 159 14.17 -0.68 6.32
N ILE A 160 13.67 -0.29 7.50
CA ILE A 160 13.62 -1.19 8.66
C ILE A 160 12.58 -2.29 8.43
N ALA A 161 11.48 -1.96 7.76
CA ALA A 161 10.41 -2.92 7.42
C ALA A 161 10.95 -4.11 6.63
N PHE A 162 11.92 -3.89 5.72
CA PHE A 162 12.57 -4.93 4.93
C PHE A 162 13.19 -6.02 5.82
N PHE A 163 14.07 -5.63 6.74
CA PHE A 163 14.71 -6.58 7.64
C PHE A 163 13.74 -7.20 8.65
N ALA A 164 12.73 -6.44 9.07
CA ALA A 164 11.75 -6.90 10.05
C ALA A 164 10.82 -7.98 9.50
N ILE A 165 10.33 -7.83 8.26
CA ILE A 165 9.40 -8.79 7.64
C ILE A 165 10.07 -10.14 7.42
N ASP A 166 11.31 -10.14 6.91
CA ASP A 166 12.03 -11.37 6.58
C ASP A 166 12.53 -12.12 7.83
N ARG A 167 12.86 -11.43 8.92
CA ARG A 167 13.35 -12.07 10.16
C ARG A 167 12.26 -12.43 11.18
N LEU A 168 11.29 -11.56 11.40
CA LEU A 168 10.28 -11.72 12.47
C LEU A 168 9.00 -12.38 11.96
N GLY A 169 8.82 -12.44 10.64
CA GLY A 169 7.61 -12.92 10.02
C GLY A 169 6.47 -11.89 10.08
N ARG A 170 5.57 -11.99 9.10
CA ARG A 170 4.55 -10.98 8.82
C ARG A 170 3.57 -10.73 9.96
N ARG A 171 3.13 -11.80 10.65
CA ARG A 171 2.17 -11.71 11.76
C ARG A 171 2.71 -10.92 12.95
N ALA A 172 3.97 -11.17 13.34
CA ALA A 172 4.59 -10.46 14.46
C ALA A 172 4.76 -8.97 14.14
N VAL A 173 5.19 -8.66 12.91
CA VAL A 173 5.36 -7.28 12.42
C VAL A 173 4.03 -6.49 12.49
N PHE A 174 2.92 -7.07 12.02
CA PHE A 174 1.61 -6.42 12.11
C PHE A 174 1.16 -6.17 13.55
N MET A 175 1.37 -7.14 14.46
CA MET A 175 0.98 -6.99 15.87
C MET A 175 1.82 -5.90 16.56
N ILE A 176 3.14 -5.92 16.39
CA ILE A 176 4.05 -4.91 16.99
C ILE A 176 3.71 -3.50 16.48
N SER A 177 3.53 -3.36 15.15
CA SER A 177 3.15 -2.09 14.55
C SER A 177 1.79 -1.60 15.04
N GLY A 178 0.78 -2.49 15.08
CA GLY A 178 -0.57 -2.14 15.52
C GLY A 178 -0.63 -1.72 16.99
N THR A 179 0.02 -2.47 17.88
CA THR A 179 0.10 -2.13 19.31
C THR A 179 0.82 -0.80 19.52
N SER A 180 1.94 -0.57 18.83
CA SER A 180 2.69 0.69 18.95
C SER A 180 1.86 1.88 18.47
N MET A 181 1.17 1.74 17.34
CA MET A 181 0.28 2.77 16.79
C MET A 181 -0.91 3.07 17.73
N CYS A 182 -1.49 2.05 18.36
CA CYS A 182 -2.56 2.21 19.35
C CYS A 182 -2.08 3.00 20.58
N ILE A 183 -0.90 2.67 21.11
CA ILE A 183 -0.30 3.40 22.24
C ILE A 183 -0.02 4.86 21.86
N CYS A 184 0.49 5.11 20.65
CA CYS A 184 0.71 6.48 20.18
C CYS A 184 -0.60 7.26 20.06
N MET A 185 -1.67 6.67 19.53
CA MET A 185 -2.97 7.34 19.43
C MET A 185 -3.58 7.65 20.80
N LEU A 186 -3.47 6.73 21.76
CA LEU A 186 -3.90 6.97 23.14
C LEU A 186 -3.11 8.14 23.75
N ALA A 187 -1.78 8.16 23.57
CA ALA A 187 -0.93 9.24 24.07
C ALA A 187 -1.25 10.58 23.40
N LEU A 188 -1.65 10.58 22.12
CA LEU A 188 -2.08 11.79 21.41
C LEU A 188 -3.41 12.33 21.95
N ALA A 189 -4.40 11.47 22.19
CA ALA A 189 -5.66 11.89 22.80
C ALA A 189 -5.43 12.52 24.19
N VAL A 190 -4.58 11.90 25.02
CA VAL A 190 -4.24 12.42 26.35
C VAL A 190 -3.45 13.73 26.27
N THR A 191 -2.45 13.83 25.39
CA THR A 191 -1.65 15.07 25.29
C THR A 191 -2.47 16.24 24.74
N ASN A 192 -3.41 15.99 23.83
CA ASN A 192 -4.30 17.02 23.28
C ASN A 192 -5.42 17.43 24.26
N SER A 193 -5.74 16.65 25.30
CA SER A 193 -6.75 17.03 26.29
C SER A 193 -6.31 18.16 27.23
N PHE A 194 -5.00 18.40 27.37
CA PHE A 194 -4.44 19.42 28.27
C PHE A 194 -4.50 20.86 27.71
N GLY A 195 -5.08 21.06 26.52
CA GLY A 195 -5.19 22.37 25.87
C GLY A 195 -3.86 22.91 25.31
N SER A 196 -3.94 23.91 24.42
CA SER A 196 -2.79 24.48 23.70
C SER A 196 -1.83 25.32 24.55
N ASP A 197 -2.22 25.68 25.76
CA ASP A 197 -1.40 26.52 26.66
C ASP A 197 -0.22 25.73 27.25
N ASN A 198 -0.35 24.40 27.32
CA ASN A 198 0.69 23.52 27.85
C ASN A 198 1.72 23.15 26.78
N LYS A 199 2.77 23.97 26.65
CA LYS A 199 3.88 23.73 25.71
C LYS A 199 4.50 22.33 25.80
N HIS A 200 4.61 21.76 27.00
CA HIS A 200 5.11 20.40 27.20
C HIS A 200 4.20 19.33 26.58
N ALA A 201 2.88 19.52 26.67
CA ALA A 201 1.91 18.60 26.08
C ALA A 201 1.95 18.66 24.54
N THR A 202 2.10 19.86 23.96
CA THR A 202 2.27 20.04 22.51
C THR A 202 3.58 19.44 21.98
N ILE A 203 4.67 19.53 22.73
CA ILE A 203 5.93 18.88 22.35
C ILE A 203 5.78 17.35 22.42
N ALA A 204 5.13 16.83 23.47
CA ALA A 204 4.88 15.41 23.61
C ALA A 204 4.00 14.87 22.48
N SER A 205 2.92 15.58 22.09
CA SER A 205 2.06 15.19 20.98
C SER A 205 2.83 15.15 19.65
N ALA A 206 3.70 16.13 19.39
CA ALA A 206 4.58 16.10 18.23
C ALA A 206 5.48 14.86 18.22
N ILE A 207 6.10 14.50 19.36
CA ILE A 207 6.95 13.30 19.48
C ILE A 207 6.14 12.02 19.19
N PHE A 208 4.96 11.87 19.78
CA PHE A 208 4.13 10.68 19.58
C PHE A 208 3.64 10.54 18.13
N ILE A 209 3.33 11.65 17.46
CA ILE A 209 3.09 11.67 16.00
C ILE A 209 4.31 11.12 15.26
N PHE A 210 5.52 11.56 15.58
CA PHE A 210 6.72 11.07 14.91
C PHE A 210 6.96 9.57 15.16
N VAL A 211 6.71 9.09 16.38
CA VAL A 211 6.83 7.66 16.71
C VAL A 211 5.78 6.85 15.95
N PHE A 212 4.54 7.31 15.88
CA PHE A 212 3.49 6.71 15.05
C PHE A 212 3.93 6.60 13.59
N ASN A 213 4.51 7.68 13.04
CA ASN A 213 5.05 7.73 11.69
C ASN A 213 6.24 6.76 11.47
N CYS A 214 6.98 6.36 12.51
CA CYS A 214 8.04 5.35 12.38
C CYS A 214 7.49 3.93 12.30
N PHE A 215 6.46 3.60 13.08
CA PHE A 215 5.91 2.25 13.14
C PHE A 215 4.93 1.94 12.01
N TYR A 216 4.19 2.96 11.53
CA TYR A 216 3.28 2.80 10.39
C TYR A 216 3.92 2.13 9.15
N PRO A 217 5.09 2.55 8.64
CA PRO A 217 5.71 1.94 7.47
C PRO A 217 6.20 0.51 7.70
N ILE A 218 6.45 0.12 8.95
CA ILE A 218 6.95 -1.21 9.30
C ILE A 218 5.88 -2.29 9.05
N GLY A 219 4.61 -2.00 9.34
CA GLY A 219 3.50 -2.95 9.12
C GLY A 219 2.55 -2.55 8.01
N PHE A 220 1.97 -1.36 8.12
CA PHE A 220 0.71 -1.00 7.44
C PHE A 220 0.87 -0.21 6.15
N LEU A 221 2.08 0.10 5.69
CA LEU A 221 2.25 0.91 4.48
C LEU A 221 2.24 0.08 3.19
N GLY A 222 2.94 -1.05 3.18
CA GLY A 222 3.04 -1.91 1.99
C GLY A 222 2.83 -3.40 2.28
N GLY A 223 3.09 -3.82 3.53
CA GLY A 223 2.84 -5.20 3.96
C GLY A 223 1.38 -5.61 3.80
N ASN A 224 0.45 -4.68 4.01
CA ASN A 224 -0.99 -4.86 3.86
C ASN A 224 -1.40 -5.18 2.40
N PHE A 225 -0.87 -4.46 1.41
CA PHE A 225 -1.17 -4.70 0.00
C PHE A 225 -0.58 -6.02 -0.48
N LEU A 226 0.65 -6.33 -0.05
CA LEU A 226 1.32 -7.56 -0.41
C LEU A 226 0.64 -8.77 0.26
N TYR A 227 0.23 -8.65 1.52
CA TYR A 227 -0.47 -9.70 2.26
C TYR A 227 -1.75 -10.14 1.54
N CYS A 228 -2.52 -9.20 0.99
CA CYS A 228 -3.72 -9.52 0.22
C CYS A 228 -3.43 -10.38 -1.02
N THR A 229 -2.25 -10.25 -1.62
CA THR A 229 -1.83 -11.07 -2.76
C THR A 229 -1.27 -12.44 -2.36
N GLU A 230 -0.72 -12.56 -1.16
CA GLU A 230 -0.11 -13.80 -0.64
C GLU A 230 -1.14 -14.76 -0.07
N VAL A 231 -2.19 -14.23 0.54
CA VAL A 231 -3.29 -15.01 1.12
C VAL A 231 -4.27 -15.49 0.03
N ALA A 232 -4.30 -14.80 -1.11
CA ALA A 232 -5.17 -15.12 -2.23
C ALA A 232 -4.82 -16.48 -2.87
N PRO A 233 -5.74 -17.46 -2.87
CA PRO A 233 -5.53 -18.69 -3.62
C PRO A 233 -5.53 -18.42 -5.13
N VAL A 234 -4.80 -19.25 -5.85
CA VAL A 234 -4.50 -19.09 -7.28
C VAL A 234 -5.76 -18.88 -8.13
N LYS A 235 -6.85 -19.60 -7.82
CA LYS A 235 -8.16 -19.49 -8.49
C LYS A 235 -8.79 -18.10 -8.42
N LEU A 236 -8.55 -17.34 -7.34
CA LEU A 236 -9.12 -16.00 -7.12
C LEU A 236 -8.20 -14.85 -7.50
N ARG A 237 -6.91 -15.16 -7.68
CA ARG A 237 -5.92 -14.19 -8.12
C ARG A 237 -6.12 -13.76 -9.59
N VAL A 238 -6.96 -14.48 -10.33
CA VAL A 238 -7.25 -14.24 -11.76
C VAL A 238 -8.74 -14.01 -12.02
N ALA A 239 -9.65 -14.58 -11.23
CA ALA A 239 -11.11 -14.46 -11.45
C ALA A 239 -11.77 -13.22 -10.83
N VAL A 240 -11.25 -12.72 -9.71
CA VAL A 240 -11.81 -11.58 -8.96
C VAL A 240 -10.74 -10.53 -8.68
N ASP A 241 -9.47 -10.86 -8.93
CA ASP A 241 -8.28 -10.14 -8.48
C ASP A 241 -8.48 -9.61 -7.06
N MET A 242 -8.36 -10.48 -6.04
CA MET A 242 -8.53 -10.08 -4.62
C MET A 242 -7.73 -8.82 -4.24
N SER A 243 -6.61 -8.57 -4.92
CA SER A 243 -5.83 -7.32 -4.85
C SER A 243 -6.61 -6.08 -5.28
N SER A 244 -7.39 -6.17 -6.36
CA SER A 244 -8.22 -5.07 -6.88
C SER A 244 -9.32 -4.70 -5.89
N VAL A 245 -10.04 -5.68 -5.35
CA VAL A 245 -11.11 -5.46 -4.36
C VAL A 245 -10.56 -4.90 -3.05
N SER A 246 -9.42 -5.44 -2.60
CA SER A 246 -8.70 -4.91 -1.43
C SER A 246 -8.28 -3.45 -1.65
N THR A 247 -7.79 -3.11 -2.85
CA THR A 247 -7.37 -1.75 -3.19
C THR A 247 -8.57 -0.81 -3.28
N ALA A 248 -9.68 -1.25 -3.88
CA ALA A 248 -10.93 -0.48 -3.92
C ALA A 248 -11.46 -0.20 -2.49
N ASN A 249 -11.45 -1.20 -1.61
CA ASN A 249 -11.83 -1.04 -0.21
C ASN A 249 -10.92 -0.04 0.54
N HIS A 250 -9.61 -0.09 0.28
CA HIS A 250 -8.67 0.88 0.83
C HIS A 250 -8.99 2.32 0.42
N TRP A 251 -9.24 2.57 -0.87
CA TRP A 251 -9.60 3.90 -1.36
C TRP A 251 -10.97 4.38 -0.87
N LEU A 252 -11.94 3.46 -0.73
CA LEU A 252 -13.24 3.77 -0.14
C LEU A 252 -13.09 4.30 1.28
N TRP A 253 -12.36 3.59 2.15
CA TRP A 253 -12.16 4.03 3.52
C TRP A 253 -11.26 5.25 3.63
N ASN A 254 -10.30 5.42 2.71
CA ASN A 254 -9.53 6.64 2.62
C ASN A 254 -10.43 7.86 2.39
N PHE A 255 -11.35 7.75 1.43
CA PHE A 255 -12.32 8.80 1.15
C PHE A 255 -13.19 9.12 2.37
N VAL A 256 -13.72 8.08 3.03
CA VAL A 256 -14.54 8.25 4.24
C VAL A 256 -13.77 8.98 5.34
N VAL A 257 -12.54 8.56 5.64
CA VAL A 257 -11.72 9.19 6.68
C VAL A 257 -11.41 10.63 6.32
N VAL A 258 -10.93 10.91 5.10
CA VAL A 258 -10.58 12.27 4.65
C VAL A 258 -11.77 13.23 4.72
N MET A 259 -12.99 12.76 4.43
CA MET A 259 -14.19 13.59 4.50
C MET A 259 -14.70 13.80 5.94
N ILE A 260 -14.57 12.78 6.81
CA ILE A 260 -15.08 12.85 8.19
C ILE A 260 -14.10 13.56 9.13
N THR A 261 -12.78 13.36 8.98
CA THR A 261 -11.74 13.92 9.86
C THR A 261 -11.89 15.42 10.12
N PRO A 262 -12.03 16.32 9.13
CA PRO A 262 -12.16 17.76 9.42
C PRO A 262 -13.44 18.08 10.21
N VAL A 263 -14.58 17.46 9.83
CA VAL A 263 -15.86 17.66 10.52
C VAL A 263 -15.80 17.16 11.96
N ALA A 264 -15.12 16.03 12.19
CA ALA A 264 -14.96 15.47 13.52
C ALA A 264 -14.02 16.31 14.39
N LEU A 265 -12.90 16.80 13.85
CA LEU A 265 -12.02 17.73 14.56
C LEU A 265 -12.73 19.02 14.95
N ASP A 266 -13.62 19.55 14.10
CA ASP A 266 -14.39 20.76 14.40
C ASP A 266 -15.49 20.54 15.46
N THR A 267 -16.06 19.33 15.55
CA THR A 267 -17.21 19.04 16.44
C THR A 267 -16.81 18.44 17.79
N ILE A 268 -15.88 17.49 17.82
CA ILE A 268 -15.49 16.75 19.02
C ILE A 268 -14.02 16.99 19.44
N GLY A 269 -13.25 17.74 18.65
CA GLY A 269 -11.92 18.21 19.01
C GLY A 269 -10.95 17.08 19.35
N TYR A 270 -10.43 17.08 20.58
CA TYR A 270 -9.45 16.09 21.06
C TYR A 270 -10.02 14.68 21.28
N GLN A 271 -11.35 14.50 21.24
CA GLN A 271 -12.01 13.21 21.44
C GLN A 271 -12.12 12.39 20.15
N TYR A 272 -11.73 12.97 19.01
CA TYR A 272 -11.56 12.29 17.72
C TYR A 272 -10.24 11.49 17.69
#